data_AF-M1ADD9-F1
#
_entry.id   AF-M1ADD9-F1
#
_cell.length_a   1.000
_cell.length_b   1.000
_cell.length_c   1.000
_cell.angle_alpha   90.00
_cell.angle_beta   90.00
_cell.angle_gamma   90.00
#
_symmetry.space_group_name_H-M   'P 1'
#
loop_
_entity.id
_entity.type
_entity.pdbx_description
1 polymer ?
#
loop_
_entity_poly.entity_id
_entity_poly.type
_entity_poly.pdbx_seq_one_letter_code
_entity_poly.pdbx_strand_id
1 'polypeptide(L)' 'MALANHPVKSLYFMVIGVPESLTITMMSYMGKLRVAVGTEKGLIDPQKFKCSIENAFDRIFKAAMPSASSKSSN' A
#
# COMPACT_ATOMS: atom_id res chain seq x y z
N MET A 1 9.13 9.98 19.61
CA MET A 1 10.10 8.87 19.68
C MET A 1 11.49 9.42 19.31
N ALA A 2 12.60 8.80 19.74
CA ALA A 2 13.94 9.21 19.32
C ALA A 2 14.78 8.00 18.88
N LEU A 3 15.56 8.17 17.80
CA LEU A 3 16.56 7.21 17.33
C LEU A 3 17.94 7.83 17.56
N ALA A 4 18.80 7.16 18.32
CA ALA A 4 20.11 7.69 18.70
C ALA A 4 20.04 9.13 19.27
N ASN A 5 19.07 9.41 20.15
CA ASN A 5 18.78 10.74 20.72
C ASN A 5 18.30 11.82 19.72
N HIS A 6 17.99 11.45 18.48
CA HIS A 6 17.39 12.35 17.51
C HIS A 6 15.87 12.16 17.45
N PRO A 7 15.07 13.22 17.65
CA PRO A 7 13.62 13.12 17.63
C PRO A 7 13.13 12.70 16.24
N VAL A 8 12.37 11.61 16.21
CA VAL A 8 11.69 11.09 15.02
C VAL A 8 10.19 11.16 15.21
N LYS A 9 9.52 11.60 14.14
CA LYS A 9 8.08 11.84 14.09
C LYS A 9 7.28 10.53 14.13
N SER A 10 7.81 9.47 13.54
CA SER A 10 7.28 8.10 13.63
C SER A 10 8.34 7.09 13.18
N LEU A 11 8.37 5.91 13.81
CA LEU A 11 9.10 4.74 13.35
C LEU A 11 8.13 3.56 13.35
N TYR A 12 8.13 2.79 12.26
CA TYR A 12 7.37 1.55 12.15
C TYR A 12 8.35 0.44 11.85
N PHE A 13 8.35 -0.60 12.68
CA PHE A 13 9.12 -1.81 12.44
C PHE A 13 8.14 -2.96 12.21
N MET A 14 8.57 -3.95 11.45
CA MET A 14 7.79 -5.16 11.17
C MET A 14 8.61 -6.36 11.59
N VAL A 15 7.97 -7.33 12.24
CA VAL A 15 8.58 -8.63 12.53
C VAL A 15 8.41 -9.49 11.28
N ILE A 16 9.52 -9.96 10.72
CA ILE A 16 9.56 -10.92 9.60
C ILE A 16 10.11 -12.21 10.20
N GLY A 17 9.34 -13.31 10.15
CA GLY A 17 9.83 -14.61 10.65
C GLY A 17 8.81 -15.49 11.39
N VAL A 18 7.56 -15.07 11.56
CA VAL A 18 6.47 -16.03 11.84
C VAL A 18 6.26 -16.83 10.55
N PRO A 19 6.01 -18.15 10.59
CA PRO A 19 5.61 -18.91 9.40
C PRO A 19 4.23 -18.43 8.93
N GLU A 20 4.24 -17.32 8.20
CA GLU A 20 3.11 -16.76 7.46
C GLU A 20 3.47 -16.81 5.97
N SER A 21 2.62 -17.48 5.20
CA SER A 21 2.83 -17.58 3.75
C SER A 21 2.60 -16.24 3.03
N LEU A 22 1.81 -15.34 3.63
CA LEU A 22 1.53 -14.01 3.11
C LEU A 22 1.30 -13.00 4.23
N THR A 23 2.02 -11.88 4.18
CA THR A 23 1.83 -10.72 5.05
C THR A 23 1.70 -9.46 4.19
N ILE A 24 0.63 -8.69 4.36
CA ILE A 24 0.41 -7.41 3.66
C ILE A 24 0.34 -6.30 4.69
N THR A 25 1.16 -5.26 4.50
CA THR A 25 1.14 -4.05 5.34
C THR A 25 0.90 -2.83 4.48
N MET A 26 -0.04 -2.00 4.90
CA MET A 26 -0.41 -0.76 4.22
C MET A 26 -0.28 0.41 5.18
N MET A 27 0.33 1.50 4.72
CA MET A 27 0.44 2.74 5.49
C MET A 27 0.23 3.95 4.60
N SER A 28 -0.57 4.91 5.05
CA SER A 28 -0.71 6.20 4.38
C SER A 28 0.09 7.25 5.14
N TYR A 29 1.02 7.92 4.46
CA TYR A 29 1.85 8.96 5.07
C TYR A 29 2.08 10.11 4.11
N MET A 30 1.80 11.34 4.57
CA MET A 30 1.95 12.58 3.78
C MET A 30 1.31 12.50 2.39
N GLY A 31 0.09 11.94 2.31
CA GLY A 31 -0.64 11.79 1.04
C GLY A 31 -0.10 10.70 0.12
N LYS A 32 0.86 9.88 0.59
CA LYS A 32 1.43 8.76 -0.16
C LYS A 32 1.09 7.45 0.53
N LEU A 33 0.41 6.56 -0.18
CA LEU A 33 0.21 5.18 0.24
C LEU A 33 1.50 4.38 0.00
N ARG A 34 1.93 3.63 1.01
CA ARG A 34 3.02 2.65 0.90
C ARG A 34 2.45 1.28 1.23
N VAL A 35 2.80 0.31 0.41
CA VAL A 35 2.34 -1.09 0.54
C VAL A 35 3.59 -1.97 0.56
N ALA A 36 3.70 -2.81 1.58
CA ALA A 36 4.73 -3.84 1.69
C ALA A 36 4.05 -5.20 1.70
N VAL A 37 4.58 -6.13 0.90
CA VAL A 37 4.08 -7.51 0.81
C VAL A 37 5.23 -8.46 1.06
N GLY A 38 5.14 -9.20 2.17
CA GLY A 38 6.01 -10.32 2.48
C GLY A 38 5.33 -11.62 2.04
N THR A 39 6.04 -12.47 1.32
CA THR A 39 5.52 -13.77 0.90
C THR A 39 6.63 -14.78 0.77
N GLU A 40 6.29 -16.05 0.96
CA GLU A 40 7.19 -17.16 0.70
C GLU A 40 7.59 -17.23 -0.79
N LYS A 41 8.83 -17.65 -1.04
CA LYS A 41 9.35 -17.78 -2.40
C LYS A 41 8.53 -18.79 -3.19
N GLY A 42 7.99 -18.35 -4.33
CA GLY A 42 7.22 -19.21 -5.23
C GLY A 42 5.72 -19.31 -4.90
N LEU A 43 5.26 -18.72 -3.79
CA LEU A 43 3.82 -18.67 -3.48
C LEU A 43 3.07 -17.74 -4.44
N ILE A 44 3.69 -16.60 -4.78
CA ILE A 44 3.11 -15.58 -5.66
C ILE A 44 3.99 -15.40 -6.88
N ASP A 45 3.35 -15.41 -8.06
CA ASP A 45 3.99 -15.00 -9.31
C ASP A 45 4.16 -13.47 -9.33
N PRO A 46 5.40 -12.93 -9.43
CA PRO A 46 5.63 -11.50 -9.32
C PRO A 46 4.97 -10.67 -10.42
N GLN A 47 4.87 -11.20 -11.64
CA GLN A 47 4.30 -10.46 -12.78
C GLN A 47 2.78 -10.41 -12.68
N LYS A 48 2.13 -11.54 -12.38
CA LYS A 48 0.68 -11.59 -12.15
C LYS A 48 0.28 -10.74 -10.95
N PHE A 49 1.08 -10.75 -9.89
CA PHE A 49 0.85 -9.91 -8.72
C PHE A 49 0.90 -8.43 -9.07
N LYS A 50 1.97 -7.99 -9.76
CA LYS A 50 2.12 -6.61 -10.22
C LYS A 50 0.91 -6.17 -11.06
N CYS A 51 0.58 -6.93 -12.10
CA CYS A 51 -0.58 -6.62 -12.96
C CYS A 51 -1.89 -6.58 -12.18
N SER A 52 -2.07 -7.49 -11.22
CA SER A 52 -3.28 -7.53 -10.39
C SER A 52 -3.42 -6.28 -9.51
N ILE A 53 -2.33 -5.82 -8.89
CA ILE A 53 -2.33 -4.62 -8.06
C ILE A 53 -2.56 -3.36 -8.91
N GLU A 54 -1.91 -3.25 -10.07
CA GLU A 54 -2.10 -2.13 -10.99
C GLU A 54 -3.56 -2.03 -11.46
N ASN A 55 -4.15 -3.16 -11.89
CA ASN A 55 -5.54 -3.22 -12.31
C ASN A 55 -6.51 -2.91 -11.17
N ALA A 56 -6.25 -3.43 -9.96
CA ALA A 56 -7.08 -3.13 -8.80
C ALA A 56 -7.03 -1.64 -8.44
N PHE A 57 -5.84 -1.04 -8.45
CA PHE A 57 -5.67 0.38 -8.17
C PHE A 57 -6.40 1.27 -9.19
N ASP A 58 -6.26 0.98 -10.48
CA ASP A 58 -6.95 1.73 -11.55
C ASP A 58 -8.49 1.70 -11.38
N ARG A 59 -9.04 0.52 -11.06
CA ARG A 59 -10.48 0.36 -10.81
C ARG A 59 -10.95 1.16 -9.59
N ILE A 60 -10.20 1.08 -8.49
CA ILE A 60 -10.50 1.83 -7.26
C ILE A 60 -10.41 3.34 -7.53
N PHE A 61 -9.36 3.78 -8.23
CA PHE A 61 -9.16 5.19 -8.56
C PHE A 61 -10.30 5.74 -9.42
N LYS A 62 -10.70 5.01 -10.47
CA LYS A 62 -11.83 5.40 -11.34
C LYS A 62 -13.16 5.48 -10.59
N ALA A 63 -13.40 4.60 -9.63
CA ALA A 63 -14.61 4.62 -8.82
C ALA A 63 -14.61 5.74 -7.77
N ALA A 64 -13.44 6.08 -7.22
CA ALA A 64 -13.30 7.10 -6.19
C ALA A 64 -13.24 8.53 -6.76
N MET A 65 -12.72 8.71 -7.97
CA MET A 65 -12.68 10.00 -8.64
C MET A 65 -14.06 10.33 -9.24
N PRO A 66 -14.63 11.51 -8.96
CA PRO A 66 -15.85 11.95 -9.62
C PRO A 66 -15.64 11.96 -11.13
N SER A 67 -16.56 11.40 -11.90
CA SER A 67 -16.55 11.62 -13.34
C SER A 67 -16.62 13.13 -13.58
N ALA A 68 -15.82 13.65 -14.51
CA ALA A 68 -15.79 15.07 -14.87
C ALA A 68 -17.14 15.60 -15.43
N SER A 69 -18.22 14.81 -15.36
CA SER A 69 -19.56 15.11 -15.87
C SER A 69 -20.53 15.69 -14.83
N SER A 70 -20.11 15.98 -13.60
CA SER A 70 -20.98 16.59 -12.56
C SER A 70 -20.45 17.90 -11.98
N LYS A 71 -20.12 18.85 -12.87
CA LYS A 71 -20.12 20.27 -12.52
C LYS A 71 -20.89 21.08 -13.57
N SER A 72 -22.21 21.21 -13.38
CA SER A 72 -22.97 22.41 -13.75
C SER A 72 -24.41 22.33 -13.21
N SER A 73 -24.65 22.91 -12.04
CA SER A 73 -25.88 23.62 -11.65
C SER A 73 -25.87 23.86 -10.14
N ASN A 74 -25.41 25.04 -9.75
CA ASN A 74 -26.15 25.96 -8.88
C ASN A 74 -25.41 27.30 -8.84
#